data_AF-A0A354XFI4-F1
#
_entry.id   AF-A0A354XFI4-F1
#
_cell.length_a   1.000
_cell.length_b   1.000
_cell.length_c   1.000
_cell.angle_alpha   90.00
_cell.angle_beta   90.00
_cell.angle_gamma   90.00
#
_symmetry.space_group_name_H-M   'P 1'
#
loop_
_entity.id
_entity.type
_entity.pdbx_description
1 polymer ?
#
loop_
_entity_poly.entity_id
_entity_poly.type
_entity_poly.pdbx_seq_one_letter_code
_entity_poly.pdbx_strand_id
1 'polypeptide(L)'
;QQALAFARQRLSDNAPVLIYASADPEKVKNAQASLGVERAGHLVEEALSQLAVTLVQEGVGRLLVAGGETSGAVVSALGVTTLRIGEQIDPGVPWTQASLPGREAPLSLALKSGNFGGVDFFTRAFEVLA
;
A
#
# COMPACT_ATOMS: atom_id res chain seq x y z
N GLN A 1 9.02 3.63 -12.93
CA GLN A 1 9.90 2.62 -13.57
C GLN A 1 10.99 2.09 -12.63
N GLN A 2 11.86 2.93 -12.06
CA GLN A 2 12.90 2.47 -11.11
C GLN A 2 12.34 1.73 -9.88
N ALA A 3 11.28 2.25 -9.25
CA ALA A 3 10.64 1.61 -8.10
C ALA A 3 10.09 0.21 -8.42
N LEU A 4 9.56 0.00 -9.63
CA LEU A 4 9.05 -1.28 -10.08
C LEU A 4 10.17 -2.30 -10.33
N ALA A 5 11.28 -1.85 -10.94
CA ALA A 5 12.46 -2.70 -11.13
C ALA A 5 13.04 -3.15 -9.77
N PHE A 6 13.14 -2.23 -8.81
CA PHE A 6 13.54 -2.53 -7.44
C PHE A 6 12.59 -3.56 -6.79
N ALA A 7 11.27 -3.37 -6.89
CA ALA A 7 10.31 -4.28 -6.30
C ALA A 7 10.40 -5.70 -6.88
N ARG A 8 10.48 -5.82 -8.21
CA ARG A 8 10.61 -7.12 -8.88
C ARG A 8 11.85 -7.88 -8.43
N GLN A 9 12.99 -7.21 -8.34
CA GLN A 9 14.24 -7.81 -7.90
C GLN A 9 14.16 -8.34 -6.46
N ARG A 10 13.54 -7.58 -5.55
CA ARG A 10 13.46 -7.98 -4.14
C ARG A 10 12.40 -9.06 -3.88
N LEU A 11 11.29 -9.02 -4.62
CA LEU A 11 10.24 -10.03 -4.54
C LEU A 11 10.73 -11.39 -5.05
N SER A 12 11.63 -11.45 -6.04
CA SER A 12 12.25 -12.71 -6.46
C SER A 12 13.12 -13.36 -5.38
N ASP A 13 13.62 -12.57 -4.43
CA ASP A 13 14.37 -13.06 -3.26
C ASP A 13 13.44 -13.46 -2.10
N ASN A 14 12.13 -13.53 -2.35
CA ASN A 14 11.07 -13.81 -1.37
C ASN A 14 11.08 -12.85 -0.16
N ALA A 15 11.54 -11.61 -0.36
CA ALA A 15 11.58 -10.57 0.66
C ALA A 15 10.44 -9.56 0.48
N PRO A 16 9.74 -9.15 1.56
CA PRO A 16 8.81 -8.02 1.50
C PRO A 16 9.50 -6.73 1.04
N VAL A 17 8.78 -5.90 0.30
CA VAL A 17 9.29 -4.64 -0.25
C VAL A 17 8.51 -3.47 0.32
N LEU A 18 9.24 -2.43 0.75
CA LEU A 18 8.66 -1.15 1.14
C LEU A 18 8.96 -0.10 0.08
N ILE A 19 7.92 0.53 -0.45
CA ILE A 19 8.00 1.75 -1.26
C ILE A 19 7.22 2.82 -0.51
N TYR A 20 7.86 3.95 -0.19
CA TYR A 20 7.27 4.99 0.63
C TYR A 20 7.56 6.39 0.07
N ALA A 21 6.63 7.31 0.32
CA ALA A 21 6.77 8.73 0.04
C ALA A 21 6.76 9.59 1.31
N SER A 22 6.74 8.97 2.49
CA SER A 22 6.87 9.64 3.78
C SER A 22 8.20 10.38 3.84
N ALA A 23 8.15 11.65 4.22
CA ALA A 23 9.30 12.52 4.28
C ALA A 23 9.16 13.51 5.44
N ASP A 24 10.27 14.13 5.82
CA ASP A 24 10.28 15.20 6.83
C ASP A 24 9.29 16.32 6.43
N PRO A 25 8.59 16.95 7.39
CA PRO A 25 7.59 17.99 7.09
C PRO A 25 8.11 19.11 6.19
N GLU A 26 9.39 19.49 6.32
CA GLU A 26 10.01 20.51 5.48
C GLU A 26 10.18 20.06 4.02
N LYS A 27 10.50 18.79 3.77
CA LYS A 27 10.56 18.24 2.40
C LYS A 27 9.17 18.22 1.77
N VAL A 28 8.15 17.87 2.55
CA VAL A 28 6.75 17.90 2.11
C VAL A 28 6.35 19.33 1.74
N LYS A 29 6.61 20.31 2.60
CA LYS A 29 6.34 21.73 2.32
C LYS A 29 7.04 22.21 1.04
N ASN A 30 8.30 21.85 0.85
CA ASN A 30 9.07 22.25 -0.34
C ASN A 30 8.47 21.66 -1.63
N ALA A 31 8.07 20.39 -1.60
CA ALA A 31 7.39 19.75 -2.72
C ALA A 31 6.04 20.42 -3.02
N GLN A 32 5.25 20.70 -1.98
CA GLN A 32 3.96 21.38 -2.09
C GLN A 32 4.10 22.83 -2.59
N ALA A 33 5.14 23.55 -2.18
CA ALA A 33 5.42 24.89 -2.67
C ALA A 33 5.80 24.90 -4.16
N SER A 34 6.48 23.86 -4.63
CA SER A 34 6.94 23.75 -6.02
C SER A 34 5.86 23.23 -6.97
N LEU A 35 5.00 22.32 -6.50
CA LEU A 35 4.04 21.58 -7.33
C LEU A 35 2.59 21.97 -7.08
N GLY A 36 2.30 22.64 -5.96
CA GLY A 36 0.96 22.78 -5.40
C GLY A 36 0.62 21.63 -4.45
N VAL A 37 -0.12 21.92 -3.38
CA VAL A 37 -0.47 20.95 -2.32
C VAL A 37 -1.22 19.75 -2.90
N GLU A 38 -2.32 20.02 -3.60
CA GLU A 38 -3.18 18.99 -4.21
C GLU A 38 -2.42 18.15 -5.24
N ARG A 39 -1.70 18.81 -6.15
CA ARG A 39 -0.94 18.12 -7.20
C ARG A 39 0.18 17.24 -6.64
N ALA A 40 0.87 17.69 -5.60
CA ALA A 40 1.91 16.90 -4.94
C ALA A 40 1.35 15.60 -4.34
N GLY A 41 0.20 15.67 -3.66
CA GLY A 41 -0.49 14.49 -3.12
C GLY A 41 -0.93 13.53 -4.23
N HIS A 42 -1.66 14.05 -5.23
CA HIS A 42 -2.15 13.24 -6.34
C HIS A 42 -1.04 12.51 -7.11
N LEU A 43 0.11 13.15 -7.32
CA LEU A 43 1.25 12.50 -7.99
C LEU A 43 1.77 11.28 -7.21
N VAL A 44 1.81 11.37 -5.88
CA VAL A 44 2.24 10.27 -5.01
C VAL A 44 1.19 9.16 -5.02
N GLU A 45 -0.09 9.51 -4.88
CA GLU A 45 -1.20 8.56 -4.91
C GLU A 45 -1.29 7.81 -6.25
N GLU A 46 -1.17 8.52 -7.37
CA GLU A 46 -1.14 7.95 -8.71
C GLU A 46 0.05 7.00 -8.89
N ALA A 47 1.25 7.41 -8.48
CA ALA A 47 2.44 6.56 -8.59
C ALA A 47 2.32 5.28 -7.76
N LEU A 48 1.86 5.38 -6.50
CA LEU A 48 1.73 4.23 -5.61
C LEU A 48 0.59 3.29 -6.02
N SER A 49 -0.53 3.84 -6.48
CA SER A 49 -1.66 3.04 -7.00
C SER A 49 -1.29 2.29 -8.27
N GLN A 50 -0.58 2.93 -9.22
CA GLN A 50 -0.07 2.26 -10.41
C GLN A 50 0.90 1.12 -10.05
N LEU A 51 1.83 1.36 -9.12
CA LEU A 51 2.74 0.33 -8.62
C LEU A 51 1.97 -0.84 -8.00
N ALA A 52 0.98 -0.57 -7.16
CA ALA A 52 0.15 -1.61 -6.53
C ALA A 52 -0.58 -2.45 -7.58
N VAL A 53 -1.22 -1.81 -8.57
CA VAL A 53 -1.92 -2.51 -9.67
C VAL A 53 -0.96 -3.43 -10.43
N THR A 54 0.20 -2.91 -10.85
CA THR A 54 1.18 -3.71 -11.60
C THR A 54 1.71 -4.88 -10.78
N LEU A 55 2.10 -4.66 -9.52
CA LEU A 55 2.62 -5.71 -8.66
C LEU A 55 1.58 -6.78 -8.34
N VAL A 56 0.32 -6.39 -8.12
CA VAL A 56 -0.79 -7.33 -7.95
C VAL A 56 -0.96 -8.15 -9.23
N GLN A 57 -1.00 -7.52 -10.41
CA GLN A 57 -1.08 -8.25 -11.69
C GLN A 57 0.08 -9.24 -11.89
N GLU A 58 1.26 -8.93 -11.36
CA GLU A 58 2.46 -9.79 -11.38
C GLU A 58 2.46 -10.88 -10.29
N GLY A 59 1.39 -11.01 -9.52
CA GLY A 59 1.18 -12.12 -8.59
C GLY A 59 1.31 -11.76 -7.12
N VAL A 60 1.64 -10.52 -6.75
CA VAL A 60 1.63 -10.09 -5.33
C VAL A 60 0.24 -10.35 -4.73
N GLY A 61 0.19 -11.18 -3.70
CA GLY A 61 -1.05 -11.61 -3.03
C GLY A 61 -1.32 -10.93 -1.69
N ARG A 62 -0.35 -10.16 -1.17
CA ARG A 62 -0.46 -9.44 0.11
C ARG A 62 0.04 -8.01 -0.09
N LEU A 63 -0.78 -7.04 0.28
CA LEU A 63 -0.45 -5.62 0.19
C LEU A 63 -0.80 -4.91 1.49
N LEU A 64 0.13 -4.12 2.00
CA LEU A 64 -0.06 -3.26 3.15
C LEU A 64 0.12 -1.81 2.67
N VAL A 65 -0.89 -0.98 2.90
CA VAL A 65 -0.92 0.42 2.45
C VAL A 65 -1.08 1.32 3.66
N ALA A 66 -0.24 2.35 3.77
CA ALA A 66 -0.29 3.32 4.85
C ALA A 66 -0.63 4.72 4.32
N GLY A 67 -1.54 5.40 5.00
CA GLY A 67 -2.13 6.67 4.58
C GLY A 67 -3.57 6.48 4.08
N GLY A 68 -4.49 7.35 4.50
CA GLY A 68 -5.91 7.20 4.17
C GLY A 68 -6.18 7.43 2.69
N GLU A 69 -5.62 8.51 2.16
CA GLU A 69 -5.70 8.93 0.76
C GLU A 69 -5.00 7.92 -0.14
N THR A 70 -3.79 7.49 0.23
CA THR A 70 -3.07 6.43 -0.50
C THR A 70 -3.82 5.11 -0.49
N SER A 71 -4.43 4.72 0.63
CA SER A 71 -5.27 3.52 0.71
C SER A 71 -6.48 3.62 -0.21
N GLY A 72 -7.15 4.77 -0.22
CA GLY A 72 -8.28 5.05 -1.11
C GLY A 72 -7.89 4.96 -2.59
N ALA A 73 -6.79 5.60 -2.98
CA ALA A 73 -6.27 5.56 -4.35
C ALA A 73 -5.92 4.14 -4.81
N VAL A 74 -5.24 3.36 -3.96
CA VAL A 74 -4.86 1.96 -4.27
C VAL A 74 -6.08 1.06 -4.41
N VAL A 75 -7.01 1.10 -3.45
CA VAL A 75 -8.24 0.28 -3.47
C VAL A 75 -9.08 0.62 -4.71
N SER A 76 -9.20 1.91 -5.04
CA SER A 76 -9.92 2.38 -6.22
C SER A 76 -9.27 1.90 -7.52
N ALA A 77 -7.95 2.04 -7.64
CA ALA A 77 -7.20 1.62 -8.83
C ALA A 77 -7.22 0.09 -9.04
N LEU A 78 -7.27 -0.69 -7.95
CA LEU A 78 -7.43 -2.15 -8.00
C LEU A 78 -8.87 -2.58 -8.32
N GLY A 79 -9.84 -1.66 -8.35
CA GLY A 79 -11.25 -1.98 -8.57
C GLY A 79 -11.88 -2.76 -7.42
N VAL A 80 -11.35 -2.63 -6.20
CA VAL A 80 -11.88 -3.30 -5.01
C VAL A 80 -13.15 -2.60 -4.55
N THR A 81 -14.26 -3.32 -4.56
CA THR A 81 -15.57 -2.81 -4.12
C THR A 81 -16.05 -3.40 -2.80
N THR A 82 -15.50 -4.55 -2.41
CA THR A 82 -15.88 -5.29 -1.20
C THR A 82 -14.65 -5.83 -0.51
N LEU A 83 -14.62 -5.70 0.82
CA LEU A 83 -13.60 -6.28 1.69
C LEU A 83 -14.25 -7.24 2.68
N ARG A 84 -13.71 -8.45 2.76
CA ARG A 84 -13.99 -9.38 3.87
C ARG A 84 -13.04 -9.05 5.01
N ILE A 85 -13.57 -8.68 6.16
CA ILE A 85 -12.77 -8.41 7.36
C ILE A 85 -12.21 -9.73 7.90
N GLY A 86 -10.90 -9.75 8.17
CA GLY A 86 -10.17 -10.86 8.75
C GLY A 86 -9.61 -10.52 10.13
N GLU A 87 -8.48 -11.12 10.47
CA GLU A 87 -7.85 -10.96 11.76
C GLU A 87 -7.30 -9.56 11.98
N GLN A 88 -7.34 -9.13 13.24
CA GLN A 88 -6.85 -7.83 13.65
C GLN A 88 -5.33 -7.84 13.77
N ILE A 89 -4.66 -6.89 13.10
CA ILE A 89 -3.21 -6.68 13.26
C ILE A 89 -2.97 -5.80 14.50
N ASP A 90 -3.65 -4.65 14.52
CA ASP A 90 -3.61 -3.67 15.61
C ASP A 90 -5.03 -3.05 15.79
N PRO A 91 -5.29 -2.34 16.91
CA PRO A 91 -6.55 -1.61 17.13
C PRO A 91 -6.93 -0.77 15.91
N GLY A 92 -8.07 -1.08 15.29
CA GLY A 92 -8.58 -0.35 14.10
C GLY A 92 -7.94 -0.73 12.75
N VAL A 93 -7.01 -1.69 12.69
CA VAL A 93 -6.37 -2.12 11.44
C VAL A 93 -6.35 -3.64 11.33
N PRO A 94 -7.36 -4.26 10.68
CA PRO A 94 -7.35 -5.68 10.40
C PRO A 94 -6.71 -6.00 9.04
N TRP A 95 -6.31 -7.25 8.85
CA TRP A 95 -6.22 -7.84 7.53
C TRP A 95 -7.62 -7.94 6.92
N THR A 96 -7.70 -7.71 5.61
CA THR A 96 -8.92 -7.85 4.83
C THR A 96 -8.62 -8.65 3.57
N GLN A 97 -9.66 -9.22 2.96
CA GLN A 97 -9.54 -9.95 1.71
C GLN A 97 -10.49 -9.38 0.65
N ALA A 98 -9.97 -9.22 -0.58
CA ALA A 98 -10.72 -8.79 -1.74
C ALA A 98 -10.61 -9.84 -2.86
N SER A 99 -11.76 -10.23 -3.41
CA SER A 99 -11.78 -10.98 -4.67
C SER A 99 -11.58 -10.01 -5.83
N LEU A 100 -10.64 -10.31 -6.72
CA LEU A 100 -10.36 -9.51 -7.91
C LEU A 100 -10.61 -10.33 -9.18
N PRO A 101 -11.18 -9.73 -10.24
CA PRO A 101 -11.31 -10.40 -11.53
C PRO A 101 -9.95 -10.90 -12.04
N GLY A 102 -9.92 -12.14 -12.55
CA GLY A 102 -8.71 -12.74 -13.11
C GLY A 102 -7.70 -13.28 -12.07
N ARG A 103 -8.05 -13.30 -10.78
CA ARG A 103 -7.26 -13.97 -9.74
C ARG A 103 -8.04 -15.14 -9.13
N GLU A 104 -7.37 -16.28 -8.95
CA GLU A 104 -7.95 -17.43 -8.24
C GLU A 104 -7.98 -17.21 -6.72
N ALA A 105 -6.87 -16.70 -6.15
CA ALA A 105 -6.75 -16.41 -4.74
C ALA A 105 -7.11 -14.94 -4.42
N PRO A 106 -7.80 -14.68 -3.29
CA PRO A 106 -8.12 -13.31 -2.89
C PRO A 106 -6.85 -12.52 -2.58
N LEU A 107 -6.89 -11.22 -2.86
CA LEU A 107 -5.85 -10.29 -2.45
C LEU A 107 -6.03 -9.97 -0.95
N SER A 108 -4.98 -10.18 -0.16
CA SER A 108 -4.97 -9.75 1.24
C SER A 108 -4.50 -8.30 1.34
N LEU A 109 -5.28 -7.45 2.01
CA LEU A 109 -5.07 -6.02 2.14
C LEU A 109 -5.05 -5.61 3.61
N ALA A 110 -4.03 -4.85 4.02
CA ALA A 110 -4.01 -4.13 5.29
C ALA A 110 -3.98 -2.63 5.00
N LEU A 111 -5.04 -1.92 5.37
CA LEU A 111 -5.23 -0.49 5.07
C LEU A 111 -5.05 0.32 6.36
N LYS A 112 -3.89 0.92 6.54
CA LYS A 112 -3.49 1.61 7.78
C LYS A 112 -3.66 3.11 7.62
N SER A 113 -4.60 3.71 8.36
CA SER A 113 -4.65 5.17 8.50
C SER A 113 -3.38 5.71 9.19
N GLY A 114 -2.99 6.95 8.90
CA GLY A 114 -1.70 7.54 9.33
C GLY A 114 -1.41 7.37 10.82
N ASN A 115 -2.42 7.57 11.68
CA ASN A 115 -2.28 7.61 13.14
C ASN A 115 -2.45 6.24 13.84
N PHE A 116 -2.63 5.16 13.10
CA PHE A 116 -2.92 3.83 13.65
C PHE A 116 -1.69 2.91 13.63
N GLY A 117 -1.64 1.98 14.58
CA GLY A 117 -0.62 0.94 14.68
C GLY A 117 0.64 1.33 15.45
N GLY A 118 1.34 0.33 15.96
CA GLY A 118 2.62 0.46 16.68
C GLY A 118 3.80 0.77 15.75
N VAL A 119 4.96 1.07 16.36
CA VAL A 119 6.23 1.32 15.63
C VAL A 119 6.67 0.13 14.78
N ASP A 120 6.30 -1.07 15.20
CA ASP A 120 6.58 -2.36 14.57
C ASP A 120 5.42 -2.86 13.68
N PHE A 121 4.42 -2.01 13.38
CA PHE A 121 3.22 -2.43 12.64
C PHE A 121 3.55 -3.17 11.34
N PHE A 122 4.49 -2.64 10.54
CA PHE A 122 4.84 -3.25 9.25
C PHE A 122 5.45 -4.65 9.40
N THR A 123 6.28 -4.88 10.42
CA THR A 123 6.87 -6.21 10.65
C THR A 123 5.83 -7.16 11.23
N ARG A 124 5.08 -6.72 12.25
CA ARG A 124 4.02 -7.50 12.90
C ARG A 124 2.93 -7.93 11.94
N ALA A 125 2.52 -7.06 11.00
CA ALA A 125 1.50 -7.39 10.01
C ALA A 125 1.82 -8.66 9.21
N PHE A 126 3.09 -8.90 8.89
CA PHE A 126 3.53 -10.09 8.18
C PHE A 126 3.73 -11.32 9.08
N GLU A 127 3.84 -11.14 10.41
CA GLU A 127 3.89 -12.23 11.38
C GLU A 127 2.49 -12.81 11.67
N VAL A 128 1.45 -11.96 11.68
CA VAL A 128 0.06 -12.37 11.96
C VAL A 128 -0.54 -13.20 10.81
N LEU A 129 -0.05 -13.02 9.58
CA LEU A 129 -0.57 -13.69 8.38
C LEU A 129 0.08 -15.07 8.10
N ALA A 130 0.57 -15.75 9.15
CA ALA A 130 1.30 -17.02 9.07
C ALA A 130 0.40 -18.24 8.87
#